data_AF-A0A9P6NTZ1-F1
#
_entry.id   AF-A0A9P6NTZ1-F1
#
_cell.length_a   1.000
_cell.length_b   1.000
_cell.length_c   1.000
_cell.angle_alpha   90.00
_cell.angle_beta   90.00
_cell.angle_gamma   90.00
#
_symmetry.space_group_name_H-M   'P 1'
#
loop_
_entity.id
_entity.type
_entity.pdbx_description
1 polymer ?
#
loop_
_entity_poly.entity_id
_entity_poly.type
_entity_poly.pdbx_seq_one_letter_code
_entity_poly.pdbx_strand_id
1 'polypeptide(L)'
;MTLLTGVWFLYIPAYFPELNPIKMCFSVTKAGFKQMQILENSGPDADWEICQTAFECITPDLLAKLYHACDYSLPPEMVQEY
;
A
#
# COMPACT_ATOMS: atom_id res chain seq x y z
N MET A 1 0.45 -26.47 -8.68
CA MET A 1 1.87 -26.37 -9.03
C MET A 1 2.54 -25.51 -7.97
N THR A 2 3.13 -26.15 -6.96
CA THR A 2 3.68 -25.52 -5.75
C THR A 2 5.10 -25.05 -6.03
N LEU A 3 5.34 -23.74 -5.98
CA LEU A 3 6.69 -23.18 -6.01
C LEU A 3 7.32 -23.36 -4.62
N LEU A 4 8.62 -23.70 -4.60
CA LEU A 4 9.39 -24.27 -3.48
C LEU A 4 9.50 -23.42 -2.19
N THR A 5 8.74 -22.33 -2.08
CA THR A 5 8.72 -21.40 -0.94
C THR A 5 7.31 -21.11 -0.39
N GLY A 6 6.27 -21.76 -0.90
CA GLY A 6 4.89 -21.50 -0.44
C GLY A 6 4.31 -20.15 -0.89
N VAL A 7 4.96 -19.48 -1.84
CA VAL A 7 4.51 -18.19 -2.39
C VAL A 7 3.47 -18.41 -3.48
N TRP A 8 2.33 -17.74 -3.36
CA TRP A 8 1.27 -17.71 -4.38
C TRP A 8 1.39 -16.44 -5.22
N PHE A 9 1.30 -16.60 -6.53
CA PHE A 9 1.27 -15.47 -7.46
C PHE A 9 -0.18 -15.15 -7.81
N LEU A 10 -0.62 -13.95 -7.46
CA LEU A 10 -1.89 -13.40 -7.92
C LEU A 10 -1.67 -12.68 -9.25
N TYR A 11 -2.43 -13.07 -10.28
CA TYR A 11 -2.42 -12.35 -11.55
C TYR A 11 -3.20 -11.04 -11.42
N ILE A 12 -2.57 -9.93 -11.79
CA ILE A 12 -3.21 -8.63 -11.88
C ILE A 12 -3.32 -8.27 -13.37
N PRO A 13 -4.54 -8.10 -13.91
CA PRO A 13 -4.73 -7.68 -15.29
C PRO A 13 -4.12 -6.30 -15.57
N ALA A 14 -3.61 -6.10 -16.79
CA ALA A 14 -3.04 -4.82 -17.19
C ALA A 14 -4.11 -3.71 -17.19
N TYR A 15 -3.73 -2.51 -16.74
CA TYR A 15 -4.60 -1.34 -16.64
C TYR A 15 -5.70 -1.39 -15.55
N PHE A 16 -5.64 -2.34 -14.62
CA PHE A 16 -6.52 -2.43 -13.44
C PHE A 16 -5.74 -2.13 -12.14
N PRO A 17 -5.29 -0.88 -11.91
CA PRO A 17 -4.54 -0.51 -10.71
C PRO A 17 -5.33 -0.70 -9.41
N GLU A 18 -6.65 -0.71 -9.45
CA GLU A 18 -7.56 -0.96 -8.34
C GLU A 18 -7.47 -2.39 -7.78
N LEU A 19 -6.93 -3.33 -8.56
CA LEU A 19 -6.64 -4.70 -8.13
C LEU A 19 -5.23 -4.85 -7.53
N ASN A 20 -4.47 -3.76 -7.46
CA ASN A 20 -3.13 -3.73 -6.91
C ASN A 20 -3.09 -2.87 -5.63
N PRO A 21 -3.05 -3.48 -4.43
CA PRO A 21 -3.14 -2.73 -3.19
C PRO A 21 -1.95 -1.77 -2.98
N ILE A 22 -0.79 -2.06 -3.57
CA ILE A 22 0.37 -1.16 -3.56
C ILE A 22 0.05 0.13 -4.32
N LYS A 23 -0.60 0.02 -5.49
CA LYS A 23 -1.02 1.21 -6.27
C LYS A 23 -2.07 2.02 -5.53
N MET A 24 -2.97 1.36 -4.81
CA MET A 24 -3.96 2.03 -3.97
C MET A 24 -3.30 2.81 -2.83
N CYS A 25 -2.32 2.23 -2.14
CA CYS A 25 -1.54 2.92 -1.11
C CYS A 25 -0.86 4.17 -1.65
N PHE A 26 -0.21 4.07 -2.83
CA PHE A 26 0.42 5.23 -3.48
C PHE A 26 -0.58 6.34 -3.80
N SER A 27 -1.82 6.01 -4.17
CA SER A 27 -2.86 7.01 -4.41
C SER A 27 -3.22 7.78 -3.13
N VAL A 28 -3.30 7.08 -1.99
CA VAL A 28 -3.53 7.72 -0.68
C VAL A 28 -2.37 8.63 -0.29
N THR A 29 -1.13 8.14 -0.41
CA THR A 29 0.07 8.94 -0.12
C THR A 29 0.14 10.20 -0.99
N LYS A 30 -0.15 10.09 -2.30
CA LYS A 30 -0.20 11.25 -3.21
C LYS A 30 -1.26 12.27 -2.81
N ALA A 31 -2.42 11.80 -2.35
CA ALA A 31 -3.47 12.69 -1.84
C ALA A 31 -2.99 13.42 -0.56
N GLY A 32 -2.28 12.72 0.33
CA GLY A 32 -1.64 13.30 1.51
C GLY A 32 -0.63 14.39 1.15
N PHE A 33 0.29 14.12 0.22
CA PHE A 33 1.25 15.13 -0.26
C PHE A 33 0.57 16.38 -0.80
N LYS A 34 -0.55 16.21 -1.53
CA LYS A 34 -1.33 17.33 -2.05
C LYS A 34 -2.01 18.13 -0.94
N GLN A 35 -2.60 17.46 0.04
CA GLN A 35 -3.26 18.11 1.18
C GLN A 35 -2.28 18.89 2.05
N MET A 36 -1.08 18.35 2.25
CA MET A 36 -0.04 18.95 3.08
C MET A 36 0.87 19.92 2.31
N GLN A 37 0.65 20.08 0.99
CA GLN A 37 1.49 20.88 0.09
C GLN A 37 3.00 20.56 0.20
N ILE A 38 3.34 19.30 0.52
CA ILE A 38 4.73 18.85 0.74
C ILE A 38 5.59 19.22 -0.47
N LEU A 39 5.10 18.95 -1.68
CA LEU A 39 5.87 19.19 -2.92
C LEU A 39 6.13 20.67 -3.23
N GLU A 40 5.34 21.59 -2.67
CA GLU A 40 5.48 23.04 -2.91
C GLU A 40 6.30 23.71 -1.80
N ASN A 41 6.26 23.15 -0.58
CA ASN A 41 6.83 23.77 0.62
C ASN A 41 8.06 23.04 1.18
N SER A 42 8.42 21.86 0.65
CA SER A 42 9.58 21.11 1.11
C SER A 42 10.87 21.89 0.87
N GLY A 43 11.66 22.03 1.93
CA GLY A 43 13.02 22.53 1.86
C GLY A 43 14.02 21.49 1.33
N PRO A 44 15.33 21.66 1.57
CA PRO A 44 16.36 20.71 1.14
C PRO A 44 16.20 19.28 1.70
N ASP A 45 15.37 19.08 2.73
CA ASP A 45 15.08 17.79 3.37
C ASP A 45 13.76 17.12 2.87
N ALA A 46 13.33 17.46 1.65
CA ALA A 46 12.10 16.95 1.04
C ALA A 46 11.94 15.42 1.14
N ASP A 47 13.03 14.65 1.02
CA ASP A 47 13.01 13.20 1.08
C ASP A 47 12.49 12.68 2.43
N TRP A 48 12.87 13.33 3.54
CA TRP A 48 12.40 12.96 4.88
C TRP A 48 10.90 13.25 5.03
N GLU A 49 10.46 14.44 4.63
CA GLU A 49 9.05 14.85 4.72
C GLU A 49 8.14 13.97 3.85
N ILE A 50 8.62 13.56 2.66
CA ILE A 50 7.96 12.59 1.78
C ILE A 50 7.82 11.23 2.47
N CYS A 51 8.90 10.71 3.04
CA CYS A 51 8.88 9.42 3.73
C CYS A 51 7.96 9.44 4.95
N GLN A 52 8.05 10.48 5.77
CA GLN A 52 7.24 10.66 6.96
C GLN A 52 5.75 10.75 6.60
N THR A 53 5.39 11.58 5.63
CA THR A 53 3.99 11.72 5.18
C THR A 53 3.45 10.40 4.62
N ALA A 54 4.28 9.64 3.88
CA ALA A 54 3.88 8.32 3.40
C ALA A 54 3.58 7.36 4.55
N PHE A 55 4.40 7.38 5.61
CA PHE A 55 4.21 6.58 6.81
C PHE A 55 2.94 6.99 7.59
N GLU A 56 2.68 8.29 7.71
CA GLU A 56 1.48 8.81 8.39
C GLU A 56 0.18 8.50 7.61
N CYS A 57 0.24 8.48 6.28
CA CYS A 57 -0.91 8.16 5.44
C CYS A 57 -1.25 6.66 5.39
N ILE A 58 -0.26 5.78 5.52
CA ILE A 58 -0.41 4.32 5.36
C ILE A 58 -0.49 3.66 6.74
N THR A 59 -1.69 3.56 7.28
CA THR A 59 -1.94 2.90 8.57
C THR A 59 -2.16 1.39 8.40
N PRO A 60 -1.93 0.56 9.44
CA PRO A 60 -2.24 -0.87 9.41
C PRO A 60 -3.70 -1.17 9.04
N ASP A 61 -4.64 -0.39 9.57
CA ASP A 61 -6.07 -0.54 9.26
C ASP A 61 -6.40 -0.21 7.79
N LEU A 62 -5.74 0.81 7.24
CA LEU A 62 -5.89 1.15 5.83
C LEU A 62 -5.33 0.03 4.95
N LEU A 63 -4.14 -0.48 5.28
CA LEU A 63 -3.52 -1.60 4.57
C LEU A 63 -4.44 -2.82 4.58
N ALA A 64 -4.96 -3.22 5.74
CA ALA A 64 -5.87 -4.35 5.85
C ALA A 64 -7.11 -4.19 4.94
N LYS A 65 -7.72 -2.99 4.93
CA LYS A 65 -8.88 -2.68 4.06
C LYS A 65 -8.53 -2.73 2.58
N LEU A 66 -7.41 -2.14 2.17
CA LEU A 66 -6.98 -2.09 0.78
C LEU A 66 -6.59 -3.47 0.25
N TYR A 67 -5.85 -4.25 1.03
CA TYR A 67 -5.48 -5.61 0.65
C TYR A 67 -6.71 -6.52 0.55
N HIS A 68 -7.63 -6.44 1.50
CA HIS A 68 -8.90 -7.17 1.43
C HIS A 68 -9.72 -6.75 0.21
N ALA A 69 -9.81 -5.46 -0.11
CA ALA A 69 -10.54 -4.96 -1.28
C ALA A 69 -9.94 -5.43 -2.62
N CYS A 70 -8.64 -5.75 -2.66
CA CYS A 70 -7.96 -6.31 -3.83
C CYS A 70 -7.91 -7.85 -3.84
N ASP A 71 -8.72 -8.52 -3.00
CA ASP A 71 -8.75 -9.99 -2.83
C ASP A 71 -7.44 -10.61 -2.31
N TYR A 72 -6.58 -9.81 -1.65
CA TYR A 72 -5.40 -10.32 -0.92
C TYR A 72 -5.79 -10.77 0.50
N SER A 73 -6.89 -11.52 0.62
CA SER A 73 -7.31 -12.12 1.87
C SER A 73 -6.31 -13.17 2.30
N LEU A 74 -5.75 -13.03 3.50
CA LEU A 74 -4.99 -14.11 4.11
C LEU A 74 -5.94 -15.29 4.34
N PRO A 75 -5.56 -16.52 3.96
CA PRO A 75 -6.30 -17.70 4.36
C PRO A 75 -6.47 -17.71 5.89
N PRO A 76 -7.63 -18.11 6.44
CA PRO A 76 -7.85 -18.14 7.88
C PRO A 76 -6.77 -18.91 8.63
N GLU A 77 -6.24 -20.00 8.04
CA GLU A 77 -5.13 -20.78 8.60
C GLU A 77 -3.78 -20.05 8.70
N MET A 78 -3.61 -18.90 8.04
CA MET A 78 -2.40 -18.09 8.05
C MET A 78 -2.50 -16.84 8.94
N VAL A 79 -3.67 -16.58 9.53
CA VAL A 79 -3.85 -15.50 10.50
C VAL A 79 -3.34 -15.99 11.86
N GLN A 80 -2.05 -15.78 12.16
CA GLN A 80 -1.55 -15.89 13.52
C GLN A 80 -2.02 -14.67 14.31
N GLU A 81 -2.85 -14.89 15.33
CA GLU A 81 -3.20 -13.88 16.31
C GLU A 81 -1.92 -13.45 17.05
N TYR A 82 -1.56 -12.17 16.93
CA TYR A 82 -0.46 -11.53 17.65
C TYR A 82 -0.99 -10.80 18.89
#